data_AF-A0A7W1DTZ8-F1
#
_entry.id   AF-A0A7W1DTZ8-F1
#
_cell.length_a   1.000
_cell.length_b   1.000
_cell.length_c   1.000
_cell.angle_alpha   90.00
_cell.angle_beta   90.00
_cell.angle_gamma   90.00
#
_symmetry.space_group_name_H-M   'P 1'
#
loop_
_entity.id
_entity.type
_entity.pdbx_description
1 polymer ?
#
loop_
_entity_poly.entity_id
_entity_poly.type
_entity_poly.pdbx_seq_one_letter_code
_entity_poly.pdbx_strand_id
1 'polypeptide(L)'
;MTPVEPYHGDVFDGSWAAEWVGSDGVQRTKSYDHIVRDRLLPAIGDPEAEAQKASQTYWDEKMSAPVGEDGDVDPGSIADDANDKAIETYELLFPLRQSALNLGTAGLFHLFEQTSTSFGRAWKRGDCKKLEHFLDWLRDAIGVDARAQTFWSTVHELHMVANVIKHGEGWSADELRKINPVLFDYPGTHGFMAGLHHSPVAAPLAGGDLFVTEEDYVRYVDAVAALWTWLAEQLNGNHWHIPK
;
A
#
# COMPACT_ATOMS: atom_id res chain seq x y z
N MET A 1 -1.34 22.93 -19.40
CA MET A 1 -1.64 22.82 -20.84
C MET A 1 -2.69 21.73 -20.99
N THR A 2 -3.90 22.07 -21.43
CA THR A 2 -4.88 21.06 -21.84
C THR A 2 -4.42 20.48 -23.18
N PRO A 3 -4.20 19.15 -23.29
CA PRO A 3 -3.82 18.54 -24.56
C PRO A 3 -4.88 18.81 -25.63
N VAL A 4 -4.43 19.01 -26.87
CA VAL A 4 -5.28 19.16 -28.06
C VAL A 4 -6.14 17.89 -28.22
N GLU A 5 -7.42 18.03 -28.61
CA GLU A 5 -8.33 16.89 -28.76
C GLU A 5 -7.77 15.84 -29.75
N PRO A 6 -7.63 14.55 -29.35
CA PRO A 6 -6.92 13.53 -30.13
C PRO A 6 -7.76 12.87 -31.24
N TYR A 7 -8.87 13.49 -31.66
CA TYR A 7 -9.83 12.87 -32.57
C TYR A 7 -9.67 13.37 -34.01
N HIS A 8 -9.30 12.47 -34.91
CA HIS A 8 -9.48 12.64 -36.35
C HIS A 8 -10.47 11.58 -36.88
N GLY A 9 -11.78 11.83 -36.72
CA GLY A 9 -12.82 10.87 -37.11
C GLY A 9 -12.93 9.69 -36.14
N ASP A 10 -13.03 8.46 -36.66
CA ASP A 10 -13.14 7.20 -35.89
C ASP A 10 -11.76 6.58 -35.52
N VAL A 11 -10.67 7.30 -35.81
CA VAL A 11 -9.29 6.86 -35.54
C VAL A 11 -8.74 7.62 -34.35
N PHE A 12 -8.23 6.87 -33.38
CA PHE A 12 -7.57 7.42 -32.21
C PHE A 12 -6.05 7.22 -32.31
N ASP A 13 -5.31 8.31 -32.10
CA ASP A 13 -3.86 8.28 -32.02
C ASP A 13 -3.41 7.74 -30.66
N GLY A 14 -2.89 6.52 -30.64
CA GLY A 14 -2.37 5.88 -29.44
C GLY A 14 -1.19 6.64 -28.80
N SER A 15 -0.52 7.53 -29.53
CA SER A 15 0.60 8.34 -29.02
C SER A 15 0.13 9.32 -27.94
N TRP A 16 -1.03 9.95 -28.12
CA TRP A 16 -1.63 10.83 -27.10
C TRP A 16 -1.96 10.05 -25.83
N ALA A 17 -2.51 8.85 -25.97
CA ALA A 17 -2.88 8.07 -24.80
C ALA A 17 -1.67 7.44 -24.11
N ALA A 18 -0.64 7.06 -24.85
CA ALA A 18 0.64 6.65 -24.27
C ALA A 18 1.24 7.80 -23.45
N GLU A 19 1.20 9.04 -23.96
CA GLU A 19 1.61 10.23 -23.22
C GLU A 19 0.74 10.46 -21.98
N TRP A 20 -0.59 10.32 -22.10
CA TRP A 20 -1.50 10.45 -20.97
C TRP A 20 -1.22 9.40 -19.88
N VAL A 21 -1.05 8.14 -20.25
CA VAL A 21 -0.77 7.05 -19.29
C VAL A 21 0.59 7.26 -18.61
N GLY A 22 1.61 7.68 -19.37
CA GLY A 22 2.93 8.00 -18.82
C GLY A 22 2.91 9.23 -17.90
N SER A 23 2.19 10.29 -18.28
CA SER A 23 2.16 11.56 -17.53
C SER A 23 1.18 11.56 -16.34
N ASP A 24 0.12 10.76 -16.38
CA ASP A 24 -0.91 10.71 -15.34
C ASP A 24 -0.78 9.44 -14.50
N GLY A 25 -0.82 8.25 -15.10
CA GLY A 25 -0.83 6.98 -14.37
C GLY A 25 0.48 6.69 -13.63
N VAL A 26 1.61 6.73 -14.34
CA VAL A 26 2.93 6.49 -13.71
C VAL A 26 3.26 7.59 -12.72
N GLN A 27 3.05 8.86 -13.09
CA GLN A 27 3.40 9.99 -12.24
C GLN A 27 2.56 10.06 -10.96
N ARG A 28 1.25 9.78 -11.03
CA ARG A 28 0.40 9.72 -9.83
C ARG A 28 0.82 8.60 -8.90
N THR A 29 1.14 7.43 -9.43
CA THR A 29 1.64 6.29 -8.66
C THR A 29 2.91 6.68 -7.88
N LYS A 30 3.90 7.27 -8.58
CA LYS A 30 5.17 7.72 -7.96
C LYS A 30 4.99 8.87 -6.97
N SER A 31 4.10 9.80 -7.26
CA SER A 31 3.83 10.94 -6.36
C SER A 31 3.12 10.47 -5.09
N TYR A 32 2.23 9.49 -5.20
CA TYR A 32 1.57 8.87 -4.06
C TYR A 32 2.57 8.11 -3.18
N ASP A 33 3.45 7.31 -3.81
CA ASP A 33 4.56 6.63 -3.15
C ASP A 33 5.44 7.61 -2.34
N HIS A 34 5.90 8.68 -2.98
CA HIS A 34 6.68 9.73 -2.34
C HIS A 34 5.96 10.33 -1.11
N ILE A 35 4.65 10.60 -1.21
CA ILE A 35 3.89 11.14 -0.07
C ILE A 35 3.82 10.13 1.06
N VAL A 36 3.55 8.86 0.78
CA VAL A 36 3.43 7.83 1.82
C VAL A 36 4.78 7.56 2.47
N ARG A 37 5.81 7.22 1.69
CA ARG A 37 7.11 6.79 2.21
C ARG A 37 7.97 7.93 2.74
N ASP A 38 7.97 9.08 2.08
CA ASP A 38 8.94 10.14 2.40
C ASP A 38 8.33 11.22 3.31
N ARG A 39 7.00 11.20 3.51
CA ARG A 39 6.32 12.21 4.33
C ARG A 39 5.43 11.63 5.42
N LEU A 40 4.55 10.68 5.10
CA LEU A 40 3.59 10.14 6.06
C LEU A 40 4.26 9.21 7.07
N LEU A 41 4.93 8.14 6.62
CA LEU A 41 5.55 7.16 7.51
C LEU A 41 6.67 7.78 8.37
N PRO A 42 7.55 8.66 7.86
CA PRO A 42 8.59 9.27 8.68
C PRO A 42 8.03 10.22 9.76
N ALA A 43 6.86 10.82 9.52
CA ALA A 43 6.21 11.69 10.51
C ALA A 43 5.64 10.91 11.71
N ILE A 44 5.41 9.61 11.57
CA ILE A 44 4.96 8.72 12.65
C ILE A 44 6.15 8.16 13.45
N GLY A 45 7.33 8.09 12.83
CA GLY A 45 8.54 7.55 13.46
C GLY A 45 8.66 6.03 13.42
N ASP A 46 9.82 5.53 13.81
CA ASP A 46 10.10 4.09 13.91
C ASP A 46 9.76 3.61 15.35
N PRO A 47 8.76 2.73 15.53
CA PRO A 47 8.28 2.35 16.85
C PRO A 47 9.36 1.71 17.74
N GLU A 48 10.25 0.91 17.15
CA GLU A 48 11.31 0.22 17.88
C GLU A 48 12.38 1.22 18.35
N ALA A 49 12.84 2.09 17.44
CA ALA A 49 13.82 3.11 17.78
C ALA A 49 13.28 4.13 18.80
N GLU A 50 12.00 4.50 18.70
CA GLU A 50 11.37 5.40 19.67
C GLU A 50 11.15 4.73 21.02
N ALA A 51 10.75 3.46 21.07
CA ALA A 51 10.64 2.69 22.31
C ALA A 51 12.00 2.53 23.01
N GLN A 52 13.05 2.18 22.26
CA GLN A 52 14.41 2.08 22.79
C GLN A 52 14.88 3.43 23.35
N LYS A 53 14.62 4.52 22.63
CA LYS A 53 14.96 5.87 23.09
C LYS A 53 14.21 6.27 24.35
N ALA A 54 12.91 5.95 24.44
CA ALA A 54 12.09 6.24 25.62
C ALA A 54 12.62 5.50 26.86
N SER A 55 12.93 4.22 26.70
CA SER A 55 13.53 3.38 27.74
C SER A 55 14.87 3.94 28.24
N GLN A 56 15.79 4.24 27.32
CA GLN A 56 17.10 4.78 27.66
C GLN A 56 17.00 6.15 28.33
N THR A 57 16.11 7.03 27.84
CA THR A 57 15.90 8.35 28.42
C THR A 57 15.39 8.24 29.86
N TYR A 58 14.41 7.37 30.11
CA TYR A 58 13.89 7.13 31.46
C TYR A 58 14.99 6.60 32.40
N TRP A 59 15.75 5.61 31.95
CA TRP A 59 16.88 5.05 32.70
C TRP A 59 17.90 6.12 33.09
N ASP A 60 18.38 6.89 32.10
CA ASP A 60 19.40 7.91 32.32
C ASP A 60 18.91 9.03 33.26
N GLU A 61 17.66 9.46 33.11
CA GLU A 61 17.04 10.46 33.99
C GLU A 61 16.92 9.97 35.43
N LYS A 62 16.53 8.71 35.65
CA LYS A 62 16.37 8.16 37.01
C LYS A 62 17.70 7.82 37.68
N MET A 63 18.65 7.25 36.95
CA MET A 63 19.96 6.88 37.49
C MET A 63 20.86 8.09 37.76
N SER A 64 20.60 9.24 37.13
CA SER A 64 21.31 10.50 37.38
C SER A 64 20.65 11.37 38.46
N ALA A 65 19.46 11.00 38.95
CA ALA A 65 18.77 11.75 39.98
C ALA A 65 19.48 11.63 41.34
N PRO A 66 19.50 12.70 42.16
CA PRO A 66 19.99 12.61 43.53
C PRO A 66 19.18 11.57 44.33
N VAL A 67 19.85 10.87 45.24
CA VAL A 67 19.19 9.97 46.20
C VAL A 67 18.20 10.79 47.04
N GLY A 68 16.94 10.36 47.06
CA GLY A 68 15.85 11.04 47.80
C GLY A 68 15.88 10.78 49.30
N GLU A 69 15.00 11.46 50.05
CA GLU A 69 14.86 11.24 51.50
C GLU A 69 14.41 9.82 51.86
N ASP A 70 13.77 9.11 50.92
CA ASP A 70 13.28 7.74 51.07
C ASP A 70 14.36 6.65 50.91
N GLY A 71 15.63 7.04 50.66
CA GLY A 71 16.78 6.13 50.56
C GLY A 71 17.17 5.73 49.13
N ASP A 72 18.10 4.78 49.02
CA ASP A 72 18.57 4.25 47.73
C ASP A 72 17.44 3.52 47.00
N VAL A 73 17.17 3.96 45.77
CA VAL A 73 16.27 3.26 44.85
C VAL A 73 17.02 2.10 44.22
N ASP A 74 16.43 0.90 44.22
CA ASP A 74 17.01 -0.27 43.56
C ASP A 74 17.08 -0.05 42.04
N PRO A 75 18.26 -0.11 41.42
CA PRO A 75 18.41 -0.02 39.97
C PRO A 75 17.57 -1.06 39.20
N GLY A 76 17.28 -2.23 39.80
CA GLY A 76 16.38 -3.22 39.22
C GLY A 76 14.98 -2.67 38.95
N SER A 77 14.39 -1.97 39.94
CA SER A 77 13.08 -1.34 39.78
C SER A 77 13.08 -0.25 38.71
N ILE A 78 14.19 0.48 38.55
CA ILE A 78 14.33 1.49 37.49
C ILE A 78 14.41 0.83 36.11
N ALA A 79 15.07 -0.33 36.01
CA ALA A 79 15.16 -1.09 34.76
C ALA A 79 13.77 -1.59 34.32
N ASP A 80 12.99 -2.12 35.26
CA ASP A 80 11.63 -2.57 34.99
C ASP A 80 10.74 -1.42 34.51
N ASP A 81 10.75 -0.27 35.20
CA ASP A 81 10.04 0.93 34.77
C ASP A 81 10.50 1.42 33.37
N ALA A 82 11.80 1.38 33.09
CA ALA A 82 12.34 1.77 31.79
C ALA A 82 11.86 0.82 30.68
N ASN A 83 11.73 -0.47 30.98
CA ASN A 83 11.17 -1.46 30.06
C ASN A 83 9.67 -1.20 29.83
N ASP A 84 8.90 -0.88 30.88
CA ASP A 84 7.50 -0.50 30.75
C ASP A 84 7.33 0.74 29.85
N LYS A 85 8.22 1.73 29.96
CA LYS A 85 8.23 2.89 29.04
C LYS A 85 8.50 2.50 27.59
N ALA A 86 9.34 1.49 27.35
CA ALA A 86 9.56 0.96 26.01
C ALA A 86 8.27 0.35 25.45
N ILE A 87 7.62 -0.51 26.24
CA ILE A 87 6.38 -1.20 25.88
C ILE A 87 5.27 -0.19 25.59
N GLU A 88 5.01 0.76 26.49
CA GLU A 88 3.98 1.79 26.31
C GLU A 88 4.20 2.59 25.01
N THR A 89 5.44 2.95 24.72
CA THR A 89 5.80 3.71 23.51
C THR A 89 5.57 2.87 22.25
N TYR A 90 6.00 1.61 22.26
CA TYR A 90 5.83 0.70 21.14
C TYR A 90 4.35 0.39 20.87
N GLU A 91 3.58 0.04 21.90
CA GLU A 91 2.15 -0.27 21.80
C GLU A 91 1.34 0.92 21.27
N LEU A 92 1.79 2.15 21.53
CA LEU A 92 1.20 3.36 20.97
C LEU A 92 1.55 3.55 19.49
N LEU A 93 2.84 3.46 19.13
CA LEU A 93 3.32 3.84 17.80
C LEU A 93 3.13 2.75 16.75
N PHE A 94 3.31 1.48 17.12
CA PHE A 94 3.23 0.37 16.17
C PHE A 94 1.87 0.28 15.46
N PRO A 95 0.72 0.25 16.16
CA PRO A 95 -0.58 0.17 15.51
C PRO A 95 -0.86 1.39 14.63
N LEU A 96 -0.40 2.59 15.03
CA LEU A 96 -0.55 3.81 14.24
C LEU A 96 0.25 3.73 12.94
N ARG A 97 1.51 3.29 13.00
CA ARG A 97 2.36 3.11 11.82
C ARG A 97 1.79 2.03 10.90
N GLN A 98 1.37 0.90 11.46
CA GLN A 98 0.76 -0.19 10.68
C GLN A 98 -0.55 0.26 10.01
N SER A 99 -1.38 1.02 10.72
CA SER A 99 -2.62 1.61 10.17
C SER A 99 -2.32 2.53 8.99
N ALA A 100 -1.30 3.40 9.12
CA ALA A 100 -0.90 4.32 8.06
C ALA A 100 -0.38 3.57 6.82
N LEU A 101 0.40 2.50 7.01
CA LEU A 101 0.90 1.68 5.93
C LEU A 101 -0.21 0.89 5.23
N ASN A 102 -1.14 0.29 5.99
CA ASN A 102 -2.33 -0.36 5.45
C ASN A 102 -3.18 0.65 4.64
N LEU A 103 -3.50 1.80 5.22
CA LEU A 103 -4.26 2.84 4.53
C LEU A 103 -3.57 3.37 3.27
N GLY A 104 -2.24 3.55 3.32
CA GLY A 104 -1.42 3.90 2.15
C GLY A 104 -1.55 2.84 1.05
N THR A 105 -1.47 1.57 1.42
CA THR A 105 -1.60 0.44 0.49
C THR A 105 -2.98 0.37 -0.16
N ALA A 106 -4.05 0.48 0.64
CA ALA A 106 -5.42 0.52 0.10
C ALA A 106 -5.65 1.75 -0.78
N GLY A 107 -5.11 2.90 -0.38
CA GLY A 107 -5.20 4.14 -1.14
C GLY A 107 -4.46 4.08 -2.49
N LEU A 108 -3.33 3.37 -2.57
CA LEU A 108 -2.64 3.10 -3.83
C LEU A 108 -3.54 2.36 -4.83
N PHE A 109 -4.24 1.32 -4.39
CA PHE A 109 -5.17 0.60 -5.24
C PHE A 109 -6.36 1.46 -5.70
N HIS A 110 -6.95 2.23 -4.78
CA HIS A 110 -8.05 3.13 -5.14
C HIS A 110 -7.61 4.26 -6.07
N LEU A 111 -6.37 4.74 -5.95
CA LEU A 111 -5.78 5.68 -6.90
C LEU A 111 -5.65 5.05 -8.29
N PHE A 112 -5.25 3.78 -8.37
CA PHE A 112 -5.25 3.03 -9.62
C PHE A 112 -6.65 2.92 -10.23
N GLU A 113 -7.69 2.57 -9.46
CA GLU A 113 -9.08 2.47 -9.96
C GLU A 113 -9.61 3.81 -10.47
N GLN A 114 -9.34 4.90 -9.75
CA GLN A 114 -9.74 6.26 -10.14
C GLN A 114 -9.02 6.72 -11.41
N THR A 115 -7.72 6.42 -11.52
CA THR A 115 -6.92 6.69 -12.72
C THR A 115 -7.45 5.89 -13.91
N SER A 116 -7.74 4.60 -13.72
CA SER A 116 -8.34 3.72 -14.74
C SER A 116 -9.70 4.24 -15.22
N THR A 117 -10.54 4.69 -14.29
CA THR A 117 -11.83 5.33 -14.60
C THR A 117 -11.64 6.60 -15.43
N SER A 118 -10.69 7.44 -15.03
CA SER A 118 -10.41 8.71 -15.71
C SER A 118 -9.90 8.47 -17.13
N PHE A 119 -9.05 7.46 -17.30
CA PHE A 119 -8.56 7.01 -18.60
C PHE A 119 -9.70 6.50 -19.50
N GLY A 120 -10.52 5.58 -19.01
CA GLY A 120 -11.66 5.04 -19.78
C GLY A 120 -12.66 6.12 -20.21
N ARG A 121 -12.88 7.13 -19.36
CA ARG A 121 -13.68 8.32 -19.69
C ARG A 121 -13.02 9.19 -20.76
N ALA A 122 -11.72 9.43 -20.68
CA ALA A 122 -10.98 10.18 -21.68
C ALA A 122 -11.05 9.49 -23.07
N TRP A 123 -11.10 8.16 -23.09
CA TRP A 123 -11.32 7.35 -24.29
C TRP A 123 -12.81 7.18 -24.68
N LYS A 124 -13.77 7.81 -23.99
CA LYS A 124 -15.22 7.69 -24.26
C LYS A 124 -15.75 6.24 -24.29
N ARG A 125 -15.11 5.30 -23.58
CA ARG A 125 -15.43 3.85 -23.65
C ARG A 125 -16.01 3.22 -22.39
N GLY A 126 -16.62 4.04 -21.53
CA GLY A 126 -17.43 3.55 -20.43
C GLY A 126 -16.66 3.33 -19.13
N ASP A 127 -17.23 2.50 -18.26
CA ASP A 127 -16.99 2.53 -16.83
C ASP A 127 -15.85 1.60 -16.36
N CYS A 128 -14.60 2.08 -16.45
CA CYS A 128 -13.40 1.41 -15.92
C CYS A 128 -13.25 1.58 -14.38
N LYS A 129 -14.37 1.58 -13.64
CA LYS A 129 -14.44 1.78 -12.18
C LYS A 129 -13.88 0.64 -11.35
N LYS A 130 -13.93 -0.57 -11.90
CA LYS A 130 -13.46 -1.79 -11.24
C LYS A 130 -12.30 -2.34 -12.04
N LEU A 131 -11.33 -2.95 -11.35
CA LEU A 131 -10.20 -3.63 -11.98
C LEU A 131 -10.65 -4.57 -13.10
N GLU A 132 -11.64 -5.42 -12.86
CA GLU A 132 -12.09 -6.38 -13.89
C GLU A 132 -12.67 -5.72 -15.15
N HIS A 133 -13.43 -4.63 -14.98
CA HIS A 133 -13.96 -3.89 -16.13
C HIS A 133 -12.85 -3.24 -16.94
N PHE A 134 -11.82 -2.72 -16.26
CA PHE A 134 -10.65 -2.15 -16.92
C PHE A 134 -9.87 -3.21 -17.70
N LEU A 135 -9.66 -4.39 -17.11
CA LEU A 135 -8.96 -5.49 -17.77
C LEU A 135 -9.75 -6.08 -18.95
N ASP A 136 -11.07 -6.24 -18.81
CA ASP A 136 -11.93 -6.66 -19.92
C ASP A 136 -11.91 -5.63 -21.03
N TRP A 137 -11.91 -4.34 -20.70
CA TRP A 137 -11.73 -3.27 -21.68
C TRP A 137 -10.38 -3.34 -22.40
N LEU A 138 -9.26 -3.57 -21.68
CA LEU A 138 -7.94 -3.74 -22.31
C LEU A 138 -7.96 -4.88 -23.34
N ARG A 139 -8.57 -6.01 -22.98
CA ARG A 139 -8.70 -7.16 -23.88
C ARG A 139 -9.58 -6.84 -25.08
N ASP A 140 -10.78 -6.32 -24.84
CA ASP A 140 -11.81 -6.22 -25.88
C ASP A 140 -11.59 -5.01 -26.80
N ALA A 141 -11.04 -3.91 -26.27
CA ALA A 141 -10.86 -2.66 -26.98
C ALA A 141 -9.47 -2.50 -27.61
N ILE A 142 -8.43 -3.04 -26.97
CA ILE A 142 -7.03 -2.92 -27.40
C ILE A 142 -6.46 -4.28 -27.83
N GLY A 143 -7.08 -5.40 -27.45
CA GLY A 143 -6.55 -6.73 -27.80
C GLY A 143 -5.33 -7.13 -26.98
N VAL A 144 -5.12 -6.52 -25.81
CA VAL A 144 -3.99 -6.82 -24.92
C VAL A 144 -4.47 -7.44 -23.62
N ASP A 145 -3.74 -8.43 -23.12
CA ASP A 145 -4.05 -9.11 -21.86
C ASP A 145 -3.04 -8.77 -20.78
N ALA A 146 -3.45 -7.90 -19.86
CA ALA A 146 -2.65 -7.55 -18.68
C ALA A 146 -2.48 -8.72 -17.71
N ARG A 147 -3.41 -9.70 -17.71
CA ARG A 147 -3.33 -10.87 -16.82
C ARG A 147 -2.21 -11.84 -17.19
N ALA A 148 -1.73 -11.77 -18.44
CA ALA A 148 -0.60 -12.53 -18.93
C ALA A 148 0.77 -11.93 -18.53
N GLN A 149 0.78 -10.73 -17.91
CA GLN A 149 2.02 -10.04 -17.56
C GLN A 149 2.53 -10.42 -16.17
N THR A 150 3.83 -10.28 -15.94
CA THR A 150 4.48 -10.67 -14.68
C THR A 150 4.02 -9.84 -13.48
N PHE A 151 3.70 -8.56 -13.68
CA PHE A 151 3.19 -7.67 -12.63
C PHE A 151 1.78 -8.04 -12.14
N TRP A 152 1.03 -8.86 -12.90
CA TRP A 152 -0.38 -9.10 -12.62
C TRP A 152 -0.62 -9.76 -11.27
N SER A 153 0.18 -10.76 -10.92
CA SER A 153 0.06 -11.46 -9.64
C SER A 153 0.10 -10.49 -8.45
N THR A 154 1.03 -9.53 -8.48
CA THR A 154 1.18 -8.47 -7.48
C THR A 154 0.03 -7.47 -7.50
N VAL A 155 -0.47 -7.06 -8.67
CA VAL A 155 -1.64 -6.14 -8.75
C VAL A 155 -2.91 -6.82 -8.22
N HIS A 156 -3.08 -8.12 -8.49
CA HIS A 156 -4.19 -8.90 -7.96
C HIS A 156 -4.10 -9.07 -6.43
N GLU A 157 -2.90 -9.34 -5.90
CA GLU A 157 -2.66 -9.36 -4.45
C GLU A 157 -2.99 -8.00 -3.82
N LEU A 158 -2.54 -6.89 -4.41
CA LEU A 158 -2.88 -5.53 -3.97
C LEU A 158 -4.40 -5.29 -3.92
N HIS A 159 -5.14 -5.75 -4.93
CA HIS A 159 -6.61 -5.66 -4.94
C HIS A 159 -7.22 -6.41 -3.74
N MET A 160 -6.73 -7.62 -3.44
CA MET A 160 -7.20 -8.37 -2.27
C MET A 160 -6.85 -7.64 -0.97
N VAL A 161 -5.60 -7.16 -0.82
CA VAL A 161 -5.15 -6.37 0.33
C VAL A 161 -6.04 -5.15 0.56
N ALA A 162 -6.29 -4.35 -0.47
CA ALA A 162 -7.12 -3.16 -0.36
C ALA A 162 -8.55 -3.49 0.11
N ASN A 163 -9.14 -4.57 -0.39
CA ASN A 163 -10.46 -5.03 0.04
C ASN A 163 -10.46 -5.55 1.48
N VAL A 164 -9.44 -6.30 1.90
CA VAL A 164 -9.30 -6.78 3.29
C VAL A 164 -9.14 -5.60 4.24
N ILE A 165 -8.35 -4.59 3.90
CA ILE A 165 -8.18 -3.39 4.74
C ILE A 165 -9.51 -2.66 4.91
N LYS A 166 -10.31 -2.57 3.85
CA LYS A 166 -11.58 -1.86 3.86
C LYS A 166 -12.72 -2.62 4.55
N HIS A 167 -12.76 -3.94 4.38
CA HIS A 167 -13.91 -4.76 4.73
C HIS A 167 -13.63 -5.78 5.86
N GLY A 168 -12.37 -6.00 6.21
CA GLY A 168 -11.95 -7.04 7.14
C GLY A 168 -12.12 -8.43 6.55
N GLU A 169 -12.57 -9.37 7.39
CA GLU A 169 -12.82 -10.76 7.04
C GLU A 169 -13.82 -10.93 5.88
N GLY A 170 -13.61 -11.93 5.04
CA GLY A 170 -14.50 -12.30 3.95
C GLY A 170 -13.75 -12.87 2.75
N TRP A 171 -14.39 -12.86 1.59
CA TRP A 171 -13.86 -13.50 0.39
C TRP A 171 -12.45 -13.01 0.00
N SER A 172 -12.18 -11.70 0.07
CA SER A 172 -10.83 -11.19 -0.22
C SER A 172 -9.80 -11.63 0.81
N ALA A 173 -10.17 -11.81 2.08
CA ALA A 173 -9.27 -12.35 3.10
C ALA A 173 -8.98 -13.83 2.84
N ASP A 174 -10.01 -14.61 2.48
CA ASP A 174 -9.87 -16.02 2.12
C ASP A 174 -8.96 -16.23 0.91
N GLU A 175 -9.08 -15.39 -0.12
CA GLU A 175 -8.18 -15.42 -1.27
C GLU A 175 -6.78 -14.95 -0.92
N LEU A 176 -6.65 -13.87 -0.14
CA LEU A 176 -5.34 -13.37 0.27
C LEU A 176 -4.56 -14.39 1.11
N ARG A 177 -5.22 -15.16 1.99
CA ARG A 177 -4.57 -16.26 2.73
C ARG A 177 -3.99 -17.35 1.82
N LYS A 178 -4.54 -17.53 0.61
CA LYS A 178 -4.00 -18.48 -0.38
C LYS A 178 -2.81 -17.89 -1.13
N ILE A 179 -2.86 -16.59 -1.42
CA ILE A 179 -1.85 -15.87 -2.21
C ILE A 179 -0.63 -15.55 -1.36
N ASN A 180 -0.84 -14.95 -0.19
CA ASN A 180 0.20 -14.49 0.71
C ASN A 180 -0.29 -14.58 2.18
N PRO A 181 -0.27 -15.78 2.80
CA PRO A 181 -0.71 -15.98 4.18
C PRO A 181 0.18 -15.25 5.21
N VAL A 182 1.41 -14.92 4.82
CA VAL A 182 2.42 -14.27 5.66
C VAL A 182 1.96 -12.87 6.09
N LEU A 183 1.14 -12.17 5.29
CA LEU A 183 0.55 -10.87 5.66
C LEU A 183 -0.37 -10.90 6.88
N PHE A 184 -0.80 -12.08 7.33
CA PHE A 184 -1.65 -12.23 8.52
C PHE A 184 -0.84 -12.56 9.78
N ASP A 185 0.48 -12.76 9.65
CA ASP A 185 1.35 -12.98 10.79
C ASP A 185 1.76 -11.64 11.39
N TYR A 186 1.70 -11.55 12.72
CA TYR A 186 2.29 -10.41 13.41
C TYR A 186 3.79 -10.32 13.08
N PRO A 187 4.38 -9.13 12.82
CA PRO A 187 5.76 -9.02 12.32
C PRO A 187 6.81 -9.73 13.21
N GLY A 188 6.62 -9.74 14.53
CA GLY A 188 7.50 -10.47 15.47
C GLY A 188 7.39 -12.00 15.41
N THR A 189 6.46 -12.53 14.62
CA THR A 189 6.16 -13.97 14.46
C THR A 189 6.16 -14.42 13.00
N HIS A 190 6.63 -13.56 12.09
CA HIS A 190 6.54 -13.76 10.65
C HIS A 190 7.06 -15.14 10.21
N GLY A 191 6.22 -15.92 9.52
CA GLY A 191 6.59 -17.23 8.97
C GLY A 191 6.63 -18.36 10.01
N PHE A 192 6.59 -18.06 11.31
CA PHE A 192 6.48 -19.07 12.36
C PHE A 192 5.04 -19.57 12.53
N MET A 193 4.07 -18.68 12.31
CA MET A 193 2.64 -18.97 12.47
C MET A 193 1.85 -18.98 11.15
N ALA A 194 2.53 -18.76 10.01
CA ALA A 194 1.91 -18.67 8.69
C ALA A 194 1.00 -19.87 8.40
N GLY A 195 -0.31 -19.61 8.29
CA GLY A 195 -1.32 -20.63 8.01
C GLY A 195 -1.72 -21.52 9.19
N LEU A 196 -1.14 -21.34 10.38
CA LEU A 196 -1.47 -22.08 11.61
C LEU A 196 -2.57 -21.39 12.43
N HIS A 197 -2.73 -20.08 12.29
CA HIS A 197 -3.77 -19.30 12.96
C HIS A 197 -4.78 -18.70 11.97
N HIS A 198 -6.06 -19.05 12.14
CA HIS A 198 -7.20 -18.43 11.45
C HIS A 198 -7.93 -17.49 12.41
N SER A 199 -7.23 -16.45 12.87
CA SER A 199 -7.92 -15.36 13.56
C SER A 199 -8.73 -14.55 12.53
N PRO A 200 -10.00 -14.21 12.83
CA PRO A 200 -10.77 -13.32 11.98
C PRO A 200 -10.09 -11.96 11.86
N VAL A 201 -10.07 -11.39 10.66
CA VAL A 201 -9.59 -10.05 10.38
C VAL A 201 -10.66 -9.05 10.83
N ALA A 202 -10.46 -8.42 11.97
CA ALA A 202 -11.43 -7.54 12.59
C ALA A 202 -11.05 -6.06 12.48
N ALA A 203 -9.76 -5.73 12.63
CA ALA A 203 -9.32 -4.35 12.78
C ALA A 203 -8.06 -3.97 11.95
N PRO A 204 -8.01 -4.24 10.63
CA PRO A 204 -6.88 -3.87 9.78
C PRO A 204 -6.63 -2.35 9.69
N LEU A 205 -7.68 -1.55 9.84
CA LEU A 205 -7.57 -0.09 9.91
C LEU A 205 -7.00 0.43 11.22
N ALA A 206 -7.00 -0.40 12.27
CA ALA A 206 -6.38 -0.09 13.57
C ALA A 206 -4.99 -0.72 13.69
N GLY A 207 -4.43 -1.25 12.59
CA GLY A 207 -3.09 -1.84 12.56
C GLY A 207 -3.00 -3.26 13.10
N GLY A 208 -4.14 -3.94 13.25
CA GLY A 208 -4.20 -5.36 13.66
C GLY A 208 -4.53 -6.28 12.48
N ASP A 209 -4.33 -7.57 12.66
CA ASP A 209 -4.78 -8.68 11.80
C ASP A 209 -4.29 -8.73 10.33
N LEU A 210 -3.74 -7.63 9.80
CA LEU A 210 -3.10 -7.55 8.49
C LEU A 210 -1.89 -6.62 8.56
N PHE A 211 -0.73 -7.17 8.23
CA PHE A 211 0.57 -6.55 8.47
C PHE A 211 1.34 -6.37 7.15
N VAL A 212 0.88 -5.42 6.33
CA VAL A 212 1.63 -5.01 5.13
C VAL A 212 2.97 -4.44 5.57
N THR A 213 4.07 -4.89 4.96
CA THR A 213 5.40 -4.34 5.20
C THR A 213 5.73 -3.21 4.21
N GLU A 214 6.76 -2.41 4.50
CA GLU A 214 7.22 -1.40 3.54
C GLU A 214 7.74 -2.03 2.25
N GLU A 215 8.29 -3.24 2.31
CA GLU A 215 8.73 -4.00 1.14
C GLU A 215 7.54 -4.44 0.29
N ASP A 216 6.48 -4.96 0.91
CA ASP A 216 5.22 -5.25 0.21
C ASP A 216 4.63 -4.02 -0.46
N TYR A 217 4.60 -2.90 0.27
CA TYR A 217 4.11 -1.63 -0.26
C TYR A 217 4.90 -1.19 -1.51
N VAL A 218 6.24 -1.23 -1.47
CA VAL A 218 7.08 -0.91 -2.64
C VAL A 218 6.80 -1.86 -3.80
N ARG A 219 6.71 -3.16 -3.52
CA ARG A 219 6.38 -4.17 -4.53
C ARG A 219 5.04 -3.86 -5.21
N TYR A 220 4.04 -3.40 -4.46
CA TYR A 220 2.77 -2.97 -5.01
C TYR A 220 2.87 -1.69 -5.85
N VAL A 221 3.62 -0.68 -5.38
CA VAL A 221 3.90 0.55 -6.14
C VAL A 221 4.55 0.23 -7.48
N ASP A 222 5.58 -0.61 -7.46
CA ASP A 222 6.32 -1.02 -8.65
C ASP A 222 5.44 -1.77 -9.63
N ALA A 223 4.57 -2.67 -9.14
CA ALA A 223 3.65 -3.40 -10.00
C ALA A 223 2.58 -2.51 -10.65
N VAL A 224 2.03 -1.53 -9.92
CA VAL A 224 1.10 -0.54 -10.49
C VAL A 224 1.80 0.35 -11.51
N ALA A 225 3.01 0.81 -11.21
CA ALA A 225 3.81 1.60 -12.15
C ALA A 225 4.17 0.79 -13.41
N ALA A 226 4.53 -0.49 -13.24
CA ALA A 226 4.83 -1.40 -14.36
C ALA A 226 3.60 -1.64 -15.24
N LEU A 227 2.40 -1.79 -14.66
CA LEU A 227 1.15 -1.88 -15.42
C LEU A 227 0.96 -0.63 -16.29
N TRP A 228 1.11 0.57 -15.73
CA TRP A 228 0.95 1.81 -16.49
C TRP A 228 2.01 1.96 -17.58
N THR A 229 3.28 1.69 -17.28
CA THR A 229 4.37 1.73 -18.27
C THR A 229 4.09 0.75 -19.41
N TRP A 230 3.75 -0.50 -19.09
CA TRP A 230 3.40 -1.51 -20.08
C TRP A 230 2.24 -1.06 -20.96
N LEU A 231 1.17 -0.50 -20.37
CA LEU A 231 0.04 0.00 -21.13
C LEU A 231 0.44 1.14 -22.07
N ALA A 232 1.27 2.09 -21.62
CA ALA A 232 1.78 3.16 -22.47
C ALA A 232 2.56 2.60 -23.68
N GLU A 233 3.37 1.56 -23.48
CA GLU A 233 4.09 0.88 -24.56
C GLU A 233 3.14 0.20 -25.56
N GLN A 234 2.07 -0.45 -25.09
CA GLN A 234 1.07 -1.05 -25.98
C GLN A 234 0.32 -0.02 -26.82
N LEU A 235 0.16 1.20 -26.29
CA LEU A 235 -0.55 2.28 -26.97
C LEU A 235 0.33 3.04 -27.95
N ASN A 236 1.63 3.15 -27.67
CA ASN A 236 2.55 3.98 -28.45
C ASN A 236 2.71 3.46 -29.89
N GLY A 237 2.58 4.36 -30.88
CA GLY A 237 2.77 4.04 -32.29
C GLY A 237 1.64 3.21 -32.94
N ASN A 238 0.62 2.80 -32.17
CA ASN A 238 -0.52 2.05 -32.67
C ASN A 238 -1.72 2.98 -32.95
N HIS A 239 -2.37 2.76 -34.09
CA HIS A 239 -3.62 3.44 -34.44
C HIS A 239 -4.79 2.49 -34.15
N TRP A 240 -5.70 2.92 -33.29
CA TRP A 240 -6.82 2.10 -32.88
C TRP A 240 -8.09 2.62 -33.54
N HIS A 241 -8.76 1.74 -34.30
CA HIS A 241 -10.13 2.00 -34.68
C HIS A 241 -11.01 1.85 -33.46
N ILE A 242 -11.83 2.85 -33.17
CA ILE A 242 -12.83 2.76 -32.14
C ILE A 242 -14.08 2.13 -32.81
N PRO A 243 -14.36 0.81 -32.68
CA PRO A 243 -15.70 0.32 -32.99
C PRO A 243 -16.76 1.15 -32.25
N LYS A 244 -17.79 1.53 -33.01
CA LYS A 244 -18.97 2.27 -32.57
C LYS A 244 -19.76 1.51 -31.51
#